data_AF-A0A0M2NXS0-F1
#
_entry.id   AF-A0A0M2NXS0-F1
#
_cell.length_a   1.000
_cell.length_b   1.000
_cell.length_c   1.000
_cell.angle_alpha   90.00
_cell.angle_beta   90.00
_cell.angle_gamma   90.00
#
_symmetry.space_group_name_H-M   'P 1'
#
loop_
_entity.id
_entity.type
_entity.pdbx_description
1 polymer ?
#
loop_
_entity_poly.entity_id
_entity_poly.type
_entity_poly.pdbx_seq_one_letter_code
_entity_poly.pdbx_strand_id
1 'polypeptide(L)'
;MSSFIHTEKEFNKLGKFFKDEIKLDSELTDNIIFNLYQFEIISVNARYEENNPADIQMYKGFKYDELELLTGYDALKLLDSIKYQAADMKSEILWETVLNVHQKLTNGIIKVQSLEKDYQETAEYEMSTCW
;
A
#
# COMPACT_ATOMS: atom_id res chain seq x y z
N MET A 1 8.89 -9.86 -15.25
CA MET A 1 8.23 -9.71 -13.94
C MET A 1 6.74 -9.79 -14.18
N SER A 2 5.97 -10.43 -13.30
CA SER A 2 4.51 -10.37 -13.31
C SER A 2 4.06 -9.09 -12.60
N SER A 3 3.10 -8.36 -13.17
CA SER A 3 2.35 -7.29 -12.48
C SER A 3 0.98 -7.84 -12.09
N PHE A 4 0.48 -7.46 -10.92
CA PHE A 4 -0.88 -7.74 -10.47
C PHE A 4 -1.39 -6.60 -9.57
N ILE A 5 -2.69 -6.63 -9.27
CA ILE A 5 -3.33 -5.71 -8.32
C ILE A 5 -3.55 -6.47 -7.03
N HIS A 6 -3.10 -5.92 -5.89
CA HIS A 6 -3.40 -6.52 -4.59
C HIS A 6 -4.91 -6.55 -4.34
N THR A 7 -5.32 -7.47 -3.49
CA THR A 7 -6.73 -7.66 -3.18
C THR A 7 -7.30 -6.46 -2.42
N GLU A 8 -8.61 -6.25 -2.57
CA GLU A 8 -9.36 -5.27 -1.79
C GLU A 8 -9.15 -5.45 -0.27
N LYS A 9 -9.02 -6.70 0.20
CA LYS A 9 -8.76 -7.01 1.61
C LYS A 9 -7.40 -6.45 2.06
N GLU A 10 -6.35 -6.56 1.25
CA GLU A 10 -5.00 -6.06 1.58
C GLU A 10 -4.96 -4.54 1.67
N PHE A 11 -5.57 -3.84 0.71
CA PHE A 11 -5.72 -2.39 0.76
C PHE A 11 -6.52 -1.93 1.99
N ASN A 12 -7.58 -2.65 2.34
CA ASN A 12 -8.36 -2.34 3.53
C ASN A 12 -7.62 -2.65 4.84
N LYS A 13 -6.79 -3.71 4.90
CA LYS A 13 -5.89 -3.97 6.04
C LYS A 13 -4.90 -2.82 6.23
N LEU A 14 -4.31 -2.33 5.14
CA LEU A 14 -3.42 -1.17 5.17
C LEU A 14 -4.16 0.10 5.62
N GLY A 15 -5.39 0.31 5.14
CA GLY A 15 -6.24 1.41 5.58
C GLY A 15 -6.58 1.33 7.07
N LYS A 16 -6.88 0.14 7.58
CA LYS A 16 -7.10 -0.10 9.02
C LYS A 16 -5.84 0.20 9.83
N PHE A 17 -4.68 -0.26 9.39
CA PHE A 17 -3.41 0.07 10.03
C PHE A 17 -3.16 1.59 10.11
N PHE A 18 -3.40 2.33 9.02
CA PHE A 18 -3.26 3.79 9.02
C PHE A 18 -4.22 4.50 9.98
N LYS A 19 -5.48 4.06 10.06
CA LYS A 19 -6.50 4.63 10.97
C LYS A 19 -6.25 4.26 12.43
N ASP A 20 -5.95 3.00 12.69
CA ASP A 20 -5.96 2.44 14.04
C ASP A 20 -4.58 2.52 14.70
N GLU A 21 -3.47 2.33 13.97
CA GLU A 21 -2.12 2.38 14.55
C GLU A 21 -1.46 3.75 14.35
N ILE A 22 -1.49 4.27 13.13
CA ILE A 22 -0.86 5.56 12.82
C ILE A 22 -1.76 6.75 13.22
N LYS A 23 -3.06 6.50 13.47
CA LYS A 23 -4.07 7.52 13.83
C LYS A 23 -4.21 8.62 12.78
N LEU A 24 -4.08 8.27 11.49
CA LEU A 24 -4.37 9.18 10.39
C LEU A 24 -5.87 9.43 10.30
N ASP A 25 -6.22 10.62 9.81
CA ASP A 25 -7.61 10.97 9.50
C ASP A 25 -8.23 9.95 8.52
N SER A 26 -9.50 9.60 8.73
CA SER A 26 -10.14 8.54 7.97
C SER A 26 -10.34 8.90 6.50
N GLU A 27 -10.71 10.15 6.20
CA GLU A 27 -10.92 10.60 4.82
C GLU A 27 -9.59 10.69 4.08
N LEU A 28 -8.56 11.21 4.74
CA LEU A 28 -7.20 11.19 4.22
C LEU A 28 -6.72 9.76 3.94
N THR A 29 -6.98 8.83 4.86
CA THR A 29 -6.58 7.43 4.71
C THR A 29 -7.27 6.80 3.52
N ASP A 30 -8.58 6.97 3.37
CA ASP A 30 -9.33 6.40 2.24
C ASP A 30 -8.80 6.92 0.90
N ASN A 31 -8.46 8.21 0.83
CA ASN A 31 -7.84 8.82 -0.35
C ASN A 31 -6.44 8.25 -0.64
N ILE A 32 -5.63 8.00 0.39
CA ILE A 32 -4.31 7.36 0.24
C ILE A 32 -4.48 5.95 -0.33
N ILE A 33 -5.37 5.14 0.26
CA ILE A 33 -5.61 3.77 -0.19
C ILE A 33 -6.12 3.75 -1.63
N PHE A 34 -7.05 4.64 -1.99
CA PHE A 34 -7.51 4.78 -3.35
C PHE A 34 -6.38 5.10 -4.33
N ASN A 35 -5.50 6.06 -3.99
CA ASN A 35 -4.36 6.41 -4.85
C ASN A 35 -3.37 5.24 -5.02
N LEU A 36 -3.08 4.50 -3.95
CA LEU A 36 -2.21 3.32 -4.02
C LEU A 36 -2.79 2.26 -4.96
N TYR A 37 -4.10 2.00 -4.86
CA TYR A 37 -4.80 1.09 -5.75
C TYR A 37 -4.79 1.55 -7.22
N GLN A 38 -4.98 2.85 -7.47
CA GLN A 38 -4.89 3.42 -8.82
C GLN A 38 -3.52 3.21 -9.46
N PHE A 39 -2.44 3.33 -8.67
CA PHE A 39 -1.09 3.13 -9.21
C PHE A 39 -0.90 1.72 -9.77
N GLU A 40 -1.42 0.70 -9.09
CA GLU A 40 -1.35 -0.68 -9.56
C GLU A 40 -2.19 -0.92 -10.80
N ILE A 41 -3.43 -0.41 -10.82
CA ILE A 41 -4.31 -0.50 -11.98
C ILE A 41 -3.65 0.10 -13.21
N ILE A 42 -3.11 1.31 -13.08
CA ILE A 42 -2.46 2.01 -14.19
C ILE A 42 -1.30 1.17 -14.73
N SER A 43 -0.50 0.58 -13.84
CA SER A 43 0.65 -0.25 -14.21
C SER A 43 0.23 -1.55 -14.89
N VAL A 44 -0.74 -2.28 -14.32
CA VAL A 44 -1.29 -3.54 -14.88
C VAL A 44 -1.93 -3.29 -16.24
N ASN A 45 -2.79 -2.27 -16.37
CA ASN A 45 -3.40 -1.89 -17.64
C ASN A 45 -2.33 -1.50 -18.67
N ALA A 46 -1.28 -0.79 -18.27
CA ALA A 46 -0.19 -0.40 -19.17
C ALA A 46 0.68 -1.59 -19.64
N ARG A 47 0.88 -2.61 -18.78
CA ARG A 47 1.69 -3.79 -19.08
C ARG A 47 0.95 -4.81 -19.93
N TYR A 48 -0.32 -5.08 -19.63
CA TYR A 48 -1.10 -6.14 -20.29
C TYR A 48 -2.11 -5.62 -21.31
N GLU A 49 -2.15 -4.30 -21.55
CA GLU A 49 -3.12 -3.67 -22.44
C GLU A 49 -4.58 -3.94 -22.01
N GLU A 50 -4.79 -4.03 -20.70
CA GLU A 50 -6.10 -4.22 -20.06
C GLU A 50 -6.78 -2.88 -19.76
N ASN A 51 -8.05 -2.95 -19.38
CA ASN A 51 -8.85 -1.79 -18.97
C ASN A 51 -9.62 -2.11 -17.70
N ASN A 52 -8.90 -2.53 -16.66
CA ASN A 52 -9.50 -2.78 -15.35
C ASN A 52 -10.07 -1.46 -14.78
N PRO A 53 -11.33 -1.45 -14.33
CA PRO A 53 -11.91 -0.29 -13.67
C PRO A 53 -11.25 -0.09 -12.30
N ALA A 54 -11.32 1.14 -11.80
CA ALA A 54 -10.81 1.44 -10.48
C ALA A 54 -11.94 1.58 -9.46
N ASP A 55 -12.36 0.45 -8.89
CA ASP A 55 -13.60 0.28 -8.14
C ASP A 55 -13.40 -0.36 -6.75
N ILE A 56 -12.32 -0.03 -6.05
CA ILE A 56 -12.08 -0.51 -4.69
C ILE A 56 -13.15 -0.04 -3.68
N GLN A 57 -13.68 -0.96 -2.87
CA GLN A 57 -14.60 -0.65 -1.79
C GLN A 57 -13.88 -0.52 -0.44
N MET A 58 -14.04 0.62 0.24
CA MET A 58 -13.58 0.80 1.62
C MET A 58 -14.53 0.10 2.62
N TYR A 59 -13.99 -0.79 3.43
CA TYR A 59 -14.73 -1.58 4.41
C TYR A 59 -15.19 -0.72 5.58
N LYS A 60 -16.40 -1.01 6.06
CA LYS A 60 -17.06 -0.33 7.18
C LYS A 60 -17.79 -1.34 8.06
N GLY A 61 -17.99 -0.98 9.32
CA GLY A 61 -18.68 -1.81 10.32
C GLY A 61 -18.04 -3.19 10.45
N PHE A 62 -18.87 -4.23 10.48
CA PHE A 62 -18.41 -5.60 10.73
C PHE A 62 -17.24 -6.06 9.83
N LYS A 63 -17.29 -5.77 8.52
CA LYS A 63 -16.20 -6.13 7.60
C LYS A 63 -14.87 -5.45 7.94
N TYR A 64 -14.92 -4.23 8.47
CA TYR A 64 -13.72 -3.50 8.92
C TYR A 64 -13.21 -4.08 10.24
N ASP A 65 -14.12 -4.41 11.16
CA ASP A 65 -13.77 -4.94 12.46
C ASP A 65 -13.07 -6.31 12.36
N GLU A 66 -13.49 -7.14 11.40
CA GLU A 66 -12.87 -8.44 11.09
C GLU A 66 -11.50 -8.37 10.42
N LEU A 67 -11.07 -7.20 9.93
CA LEU A 67 -9.74 -7.07 9.33
C LEU A 67 -8.66 -7.27 10.41
N GLU A 68 -7.75 -8.20 10.12
CA GLU A 68 -6.51 -8.37 10.87
C GLU A 68 -5.70 -7.07 10.83
N LEU A 69 -5.14 -6.70 11.98
CA LEU A 69 -4.29 -5.54 12.11
C LEU A 69 -2.86 -5.89 11.66
N LEU A 70 -2.30 -5.07 10.78
CA LEU A 70 -0.92 -5.24 10.31
C LEU A 70 0.08 -4.79 11.37
N THR A 71 1.25 -5.41 11.41
CA THR A 71 2.42 -4.82 12.07
C THR A 71 3.02 -3.71 11.20
N GLY A 72 3.96 -2.93 11.76
CA GLY A 72 4.73 -1.96 10.99
C GLY A 72 5.47 -2.58 9.81
N TYR A 73 6.12 -3.72 10.04
CA TYR A 73 6.86 -4.43 8.99
C TYR A 73 5.93 -4.98 7.91
N ASP A 74 4.75 -5.48 8.27
CA ASP A 74 3.74 -5.90 7.29
C ASP A 74 3.28 -4.73 6.41
N ALA A 75 3.00 -3.58 7.02
CA ALA A 75 2.60 -2.38 6.30
C ALA A 75 3.72 -1.88 5.38
N LEU A 76 4.97 -1.88 5.84
CA LEU A 76 6.14 -1.51 5.04
C LEU A 76 6.35 -2.45 3.86
N LYS A 77 6.25 -3.77 4.07
CA LYS A 77 6.41 -4.77 3.02
C LYS A 77 5.31 -4.69 1.98
N LEU A 78 4.06 -4.47 2.42
CA LEU A 78 2.93 -4.25 1.51
C LEU A 78 3.13 -2.98 0.67
N LEU A 79 3.59 -1.88 1.27
CA LEU A 79 3.90 -0.64 0.52
C LEU A 79 5.04 -0.85 -0.49
N ASP A 80 6.07 -1.62 -0.15
CA ASP A 80 7.14 -1.99 -1.08
C ASP A 80 6.63 -2.85 -2.24
N SER A 81 5.74 -3.80 -1.98
CA SER A 81 5.11 -4.58 -3.03
C SER A 81 4.26 -3.70 -3.93
N ILE A 82 3.45 -2.78 -3.37
CA ILE A 82 2.63 -1.85 -4.17
C ILE A 82 3.50 -0.99 -5.10
N LYS A 83 4.59 -0.43 -4.58
CA LYS A 83 5.57 0.32 -5.39
C LYS A 83 6.14 -0.56 -6.51
N TYR A 84 6.44 -1.82 -6.21
CA TYR A 84 6.96 -2.77 -7.18
C TYR A 84 5.91 -3.11 -8.26
N GLN A 85 4.65 -3.32 -7.90
CA GLN A 85 3.57 -3.56 -8.88
C GLN A 85 3.33 -2.33 -9.77
N ALA A 86 3.55 -1.12 -9.24
CA ALA A 86 3.43 0.14 -9.96
C ALA A 86 4.63 0.46 -10.88
N ALA A 87 5.67 -0.38 -10.95
CA ALA A 87 6.93 -0.04 -11.62
C ALA A 87 6.86 0.04 -13.16
N ASP A 88 5.80 -0.47 -13.81
CA ASP A 88 5.62 -0.36 -15.28
C ASP A 88 4.92 0.93 -15.71
N MET A 89 4.83 1.90 -14.80
CA MET A 89 4.25 3.20 -15.10
C MET A 89 5.07 3.90 -16.20
N LYS A 90 4.47 4.03 -17.39
CA LYS A 90 5.13 4.64 -18.56
C LYS A 90 5.36 6.15 -18.41
N SER A 91 4.65 6.82 -17.51
CA SER A 91 4.76 8.26 -17.27
C SER A 91 5.76 8.54 -16.14
N GLU A 92 6.83 9.25 -16.45
CA GLU A 92 7.84 9.67 -15.48
C GLU A 92 7.23 10.49 -14.34
N ILE A 93 6.32 11.43 -14.67
CA ILE A 93 5.65 12.29 -13.67
C ILE A 93 4.81 11.45 -12.69
N LEU A 94 4.09 10.45 -13.21
CA LEU A 94 3.29 9.58 -12.34
C LEU A 94 4.22 8.68 -11.52
N TRP A 95 5.30 8.16 -12.09
CA TRP A 95 6.27 7.36 -11.35
C TRP A 95 6.93 8.15 -10.20
N GLU A 96 7.32 9.40 -10.43
CA GLU A 96 7.81 10.28 -9.37
C GLU A 96 6.76 10.50 -8.27
N THR A 97 5.49 10.55 -8.64
CA THR A 97 4.39 10.63 -7.67
C THR A 97 4.31 9.36 -6.83
N VAL A 98 4.41 8.17 -7.44
CA VAL A 98 4.45 6.89 -6.72
C VAL A 98 5.59 6.87 -5.71
N LEU A 99 6.80 7.23 -6.15
CA LEU A 99 7.99 7.25 -5.29
C LEU A 99 7.82 8.22 -4.12
N ASN A 100 7.29 9.42 -4.37
CA ASN A 100 7.06 10.41 -3.33
C ASN A 100 6.02 9.95 -2.31
N VAL A 101 4.92 9.33 -2.75
CA VAL A 101 3.90 8.80 -1.84
C VAL A 101 4.47 7.65 -1.02
N HIS A 102 5.14 6.68 -1.66
CA HIS A 102 5.79 5.55 -1.00
C HIS A 102 6.78 6.03 0.06
N GLN A 103 7.67 6.96 -0.29
CA GLN A 103 8.69 7.48 0.62
C GLN A 103 8.07 8.20 1.82
N LYS A 104 7.01 8.99 1.62
CA LYS A 104 6.33 9.68 2.73
C LYS A 104 5.66 8.69 3.68
N LEU A 105 4.98 7.68 3.15
CA LEU A 105 4.30 6.67 3.96
C LEU A 105 5.30 5.82 4.75
N THR A 106 6.31 5.27 4.09
CA THR A 106 7.34 4.44 4.75
C THR A 106 8.11 5.21 5.82
N ASN A 107 8.58 6.43 5.52
CA ASN A 107 9.24 7.28 6.52
C ASN A 107 8.30 7.64 7.69
N GLY A 108 7.01 7.85 7.41
CA GLY A 108 5.99 8.09 8.42
C GLY A 108 5.87 6.92 9.39
N ILE A 109 5.73 5.70 8.86
CA ILE A 109 5.63 4.47 9.67
C ILE A 109 6.89 4.28 10.52
N ILE A 110 8.07 4.33 9.89
CA ILE A 110 9.36 4.16 10.58
C ILE A 110 9.48 5.14 11.75
N LYS A 111 9.12 6.40 11.52
CA LYS A 111 9.20 7.44 12.56
C LYS A 111 8.19 7.22 13.68
N VAL A 112 6.94 6.91 13.36
CA VAL A 112 5.85 6.75 14.35
C VAL A 112 6.09 5.52 15.21
N GLN A 113 6.52 4.41 14.60
CA GLN A 113 6.75 3.15 15.30
C GLN A 113 8.18 2.95 15.78
N SER A 114 9.05 3.94 15.59
CA SER A 114 10.47 3.90 15.98
C SER A 114 11.22 2.68 15.43
N LEU A 115 10.95 2.33 14.16
CA LEU A 115 11.60 1.22 13.46
C LEU A 115 12.97 1.63 12.91
N GLU A 116 13.76 0.64 12.52
CA GLU A 116 15.04 0.85 11.86
C GLU A 116 14.83 1.36 10.42
N LYS A 117 15.74 2.22 9.92
CA LYS A 117 15.58 2.82 8.59
C LYS A 117 15.84 1.80 7.47
N ASP A 118 16.74 0.88 7.75
CA ASP A 118 17.10 -0.32 7.03
C ASP A 118 16.14 -1.48 7.35
N TYR A 119 14.85 -1.18 7.57
CA TYR A 119 13.81 -2.16 7.89
C TYR A 119 13.74 -3.34 6.91
N GLN A 120 14.24 -3.21 5.69
CA GLN A 120 14.26 -4.28 4.68
C GLN A 120 15.30 -5.37 5.01
N GLU A 121 16.29 -5.06 5.86
CA GLU A 121 17.35 -5.98 6.29
C GLU A 121 17.01 -6.69 7.61
N THR A 122 15.84 -6.42 8.21
CA THR A 122 15.43 -7.00 9.48
C THR A 122 14.72 -8.33 9.31
N ALA A 123 14.81 -9.18 10.35
CA ALA A 123 14.17 -10.49 10.35
C ALA A 123 12.65 -10.37 10.29
N GLU A 124 12.06 -9.36 10.92
CA GLU A 124 10.62 -9.12 10.93
C GLU A 124 10.08 -8.81 9.53
N TYR A 125 10.84 -8.06 8.72
CA TYR A 125 10.48 -7.81 7.33
C TYR A 125 10.59 -9.09 6.48
N GLU A 126 11.64 -9.89 6.67
CA GLU A 126 11.77 -11.17 5.98
C GLU A 126 10.60 -12.12 6.32
N MET A 127 10.26 -12.21 7.61
CA MET A 127 9.20 -13.08 8.14
C MET A 127 7.78 -12.62 7.77
N SER A 128 7.58 -11.34 7.48
CA SER A 128 6.27 -10.82 7.05
C SER A 128 5.80 -11.53 5.79
N THR A 129 4.53 -11.93 5.76
CA THR A 129 3.93 -12.65 4.63
C THR A 129 3.14 -11.74 3.69
N CYS A 130 3.11 -10.43 3.96
CA CYS A 130 2.47 -9.46 3.06
C CYS A 130 3.33 -9.27 1.81
N TRP A 131 2.71 -9.41 0.63
CA TRP A 131 3.34 -9.28 -0.68
C TRP A 131 2.32 -8.96 -1.75
#